data_AF-A0A0D2TTH4-F1
#
_entry.id   AF-A0A0D2TTH4-F1
#
_cell.length_a   1.000
_cell.length_b   1.000
_cell.length_c   1.000
_cell.angle_alpha   90.00
_cell.angle_beta   90.00
_cell.angle_gamma   90.00
#
_symmetry.space_group_name_H-M   'P 1'
#
loop_
_entity.id
_entity.type
_entity.pdbx_description
1 polymer ?
#
loop_
_entity_poly.entity_id
_entity_poly.type
_entity_poly.pdbx_seq_one_letter_code
_entity_poly.pdbx_strand_id
1 'polypeptide(L)'
;MALNSSFVFDALYCLEENWEEEPREGYFVEVEEEGSCYNHGINQSNSFPTLLDQDLSWEGDELSSLLSKEEQNLLYDSLQSNGNLAGARREAVEWMLKVNAHYSFSALTAVLAVNYLDRFLLTFPFQSEKPWMSQLAAIACLSLAAKVEETQVPLLLDLQVEESRYVFEPKTIQRMEILVLSTLQWKMNPVTPLSFLDYIARRLGLKDHLCWEFLRRCDRTLISVISDSRFMCYLPSVMATATMLHVVDCVEPNLRMNAVS
;
A
#
# COMPACT_ATOMS: atom_id res chain seq x y z
N MET A 1 -23.33 0.86 19.67
CA MET A 1 -24.49 1.19 18.82
C MET A 1 -24.29 0.41 17.53
N ALA A 2 -24.96 -0.73 17.38
CA ALA A 2 -24.72 -1.65 16.28
C ALA A 2 -25.30 -1.06 14.99
N LEU A 3 -24.43 -0.72 14.03
CA LEU A 3 -24.86 -0.38 12.68
C LEU A 3 -25.31 -1.68 12.01
N ASN A 4 -26.58 -1.71 11.62
CA ASN A 4 -27.21 -2.86 11.00
C ASN A 4 -26.59 -3.10 9.61
N SER A 5 -25.81 -4.17 9.46
CA SER A 5 -25.02 -4.50 8.25
C SER A 5 -25.84 -4.59 6.97
N SER A 6 -27.16 -4.78 7.05
CA SER A 6 -28.03 -4.87 5.87
C SER A 6 -28.26 -3.52 5.19
N PHE A 7 -28.26 -2.41 5.93
CA PHE A 7 -28.65 -1.09 5.39
C PHE A 7 -27.57 -0.42 4.54
N VAL A 8 -26.29 -0.81 4.67
CA VAL A 8 -25.19 -0.18 3.92
C VAL A 8 -25.07 -0.73 2.50
N PHE A 9 -25.44 -1.98 2.27
CA PHE A 9 -25.38 -2.60 0.93
C PHE A 9 -26.50 -2.11 0.00
N ASP A 10 -27.66 -1.70 0.53
CA ASP A 10 -28.76 -1.16 -0.28
C ASP A 10 -28.38 0.17 -0.96
N ALA A 11 -27.41 0.93 -0.40
CA ALA A 11 -26.88 2.13 -1.03
C ALA A 11 -26.07 1.87 -2.32
N LEU A 12 -25.76 0.60 -2.65
CA LEU A 12 -25.11 0.22 -3.90
C LEU A 12 -26.11 0.05 -5.06
N TYR A 13 -27.41 -0.09 -4.76
CA TYR A 13 -28.49 -0.22 -5.74
C TYR A 13 -29.27 1.10 -5.85
N CYS A 14 -28.80 2.02 -6.70
CA CYS A 14 -29.66 3.09 -7.21
C CYS A 14 -29.86 2.89 -8.71
N LEU A 15 -31.11 2.70 -9.12
CA LEU A 15 -31.56 2.71 -10.51
C LEU A 15 -31.33 4.10 -11.10
N GLU A 16 -30.71 4.16 -12.29
CA GLU A 16 -30.38 5.42 -12.97
C GLU A 16 -31.67 6.16 -13.39
N GLU A 17 -31.83 7.40 -12.94
CA GLU A 17 -32.73 8.35 -13.57
C GLU A 17 -31.97 9.05 -14.71
N ASN A 18 -32.45 8.84 -15.93
CA ASN A 18 -32.02 9.53 -17.15
C ASN A 18 -32.10 11.05 -16.96
N TRP A 19 -30.98 11.74 -17.12
CA TRP A 19 -30.98 13.17 -17.40
C TRP A 19 -30.43 13.38 -18.80
N GLU A 20 -31.36 13.67 -19.71
CA GLU A 20 -31.10 14.06 -21.10
C GLU A 20 -30.32 15.38 -21.17
N GLU A 21 -29.54 15.51 -22.25
CA GLU A 21 -28.63 16.61 -22.60
C GLU A 21 -29.34 17.97 -22.73
N GLU A 22 -28.67 19.06 -22.34
CA GLU A 22 -28.78 20.34 -23.06
C GLU A 22 -27.44 21.14 -23.03
N PRO A 23 -27.09 21.86 -24.11
CA PRO A 23 -25.79 22.50 -24.28
C PRO A 23 -25.74 23.93 -23.71
N ARG A 24 -24.56 24.40 -23.30
CA ARG A 24 -24.33 25.85 -23.05
C ARG A 24 -23.09 26.36 -23.76
N GLU A 25 -23.34 27.35 -24.62
CA GLU A 25 -22.38 28.18 -25.34
C GLU A 25 -21.61 29.15 -24.42
N GLY A 26 -20.35 29.43 -24.80
CA GLY A 26 -19.77 30.78 -24.86
C GLY A 26 -19.18 31.40 -23.60
N TYR A 27 -17.84 31.47 -23.52
CA TYR A 27 -17.11 32.74 -23.61
C TYR A 27 -15.60 32.49 -23.82
N PHE A 28 -15.06 33.04 -24.90
CA PHE A 28 -13.64 33.12 -25.21
C PHE A 28 -13.02 34.32 -24.49
N VAL A 29 -11.77 34.17 -24.02
CA VAL A 29 -10.85 35.29 -23.80
C VAL A 29 -9.51 34.92 -24.42
N GLU A 30 -9.13 35.70 -25.44
CA GLU A 30 -7.85 35.68 -26.12
C GLU A 30 -6.78 36.37 -25.26
N VAL A 31 -5.57 35.81 -25.22
CA VAL A 31 -4.33 36.57 -24.96
C VAL A 31 -3.27 36.09 -25.94
N GLU A 32 -2.85 36.96 -26.86
CA GLU A 32 -1.78 36.73 -27.83
C GLU A 32 -0.38 37.01 -27.23
N GLU A 33 0.53 36.10 -27.60
CA GLU A 33 1.97 36.16 -27.88
C GLU A 33 2.91 37.23 -27.28
N GLU A 34 4.10 36.78 -26.85
CA GLU A 34 5.35 37.09 -27.56
C GLU A 34 6.50 36.14 -27.15
N GLY A 35 7.37 35.81 -28.11
CA GLY A 35 8.26 34.66 -28.10
C GLY A 35 9.75 34.93 -27.84
N SER A 36 10.54 33.85 -27.83
CA SER A 36 11.83 33.70 -28.53
C SER A 36 12.56 32.45 -28.05
N CYS A 37 13.01 31.64 -29.01
CA CYS A 37 13.80 30.42 -28.84
C CYS A 37 15.29 30.75 -28.98
N TYR A 38 16.18 30.15 -28.17
CA TYR A 38 17.51 29.69 -28.61
C TYR A 38 18.00 28.52 -27.74
N ASN A 39 18.38 27.44 -28.41
CA ASN A 39 19.09 26.28 -27.86
C ASN A 39 20.59 26.59 -27.68
N HIS A 40 21.24 25.99 -26.66
CA HIS A 40 22.31 24.97 -26.77
C HIS A 40 23.22 24.96 -25.53
N GLY A 41 23.54 23.78 -25.01
CA GLY A 41 24.60 23.61 -24.01
C GLY A 41 24.44 22.37 -23.12
N ILE A 42 24.90 21.22 -23.62
CA ILE A 42 25.08 19.98 -22.86
C ILE A 42 26.09 20.21 -21.73
N ASN A 43 25.72 19.86 -20.49
CA ASN A 43 26.60 19.23 -19.51
C ASN A 43 25.75 18.44 -18.52
N GLN A 44 25.63 17.13 -18.77
CA GLN A 44 25.12 16.17 -17.80
C GLN A 44 26.11 16.05 -16.65
N SER A 45 25.83 16.72 -15.54
CA SER A 45 26.19 16.24 -14.22
C SER A 45 24.88 16.01 -13.47
N ASN A 46 24.38 14.77 -13.52
CA ASN A 46 23.31 14.32 -12.64
C ASN A 46 23.85 14.32 -11.20
N SER A 47 23.82 15.47 -10.55
CA SER A 47 23.82 15.55 -9.10
C SER A 47 22.44 15.06 -8.65
N PHE A 48 22.36 13.77 -8.32
CA PHE A 48 21.28 13.26 -7.48
C PHE A 48 21.18 14.15 -6.23
N PRO A 49 19.98 14.53 -5.78
CA PRO A 49 19.87 15.39 -4.62
C PRO A 49 20.37 14.62 -3.40
N THR A 50 21.44 15.13 -2.80
CA THR A 50 22.00 14.74 -1.51
C THR A 50 20.95 14.99 -0.42
N LEU A 51 19.98 14.08 -0.26
CA LEU A 51 18.91 14.18 0.75
C LEU A 51 19.19 13.37 2.02
N LEU A 52 20.43 12.88 2.20
CA LEU A 52 20.82 12.08 3.38
C LEU A 52 21.54 12.87 4.47
N ASP A 53 21.85 14.15 4.25
CA ASP A 53 22.60 14.99 5.21
C ASP A 53 21.71 15.92 6.06
N GLN A 54 20.38 15.73 6.07
CA GLN A 54 19.50 16.48 6.97
C GLN A 54 19.18 15.72 8.26
N ASP A 55 19.79 16.21 9.34
CA ASP A 55 19.26 16.22 10.71
C ASP A 55 19.22 14.91 11.51
N LEU A 56 20.41 14.38 11.83
CA LEU A 56 20.63 13.36 12.88
C LEU A 56 20.23 13.81 14.31
N SER A 57 19.69 15.03 14.49
CA SER A 57 19.34 15.60 15.80
C SER A 57 17.89 15.37 16.26
N TRP A 58 16.97 14.97 15.36
CA TRP A 58 15.53 14.81 15.68
C TRP A 58 15.08 13.35 15.85
N GLU A 59 15.99 12.41 15.69
CA GLU A 59 15.70 10.99 15.50
C GLU A 59 15.45 10.21 16.82
N GLY A 60 15.62 10.82 17.99
CA GLY A 60 15.27 10.20 19.27
C GLY A 60 13.76 10.12 19.51
N ASP A 61 13.05 11.18 19.11
CA ASP A 61 11.60 11.29 19.27
C ASP A 61 10.84 10.51 18.19
N GLU A 62 11.45 10.32 17.02
CA GLU A 62 10.88 9.56 15.90
C GLU A 62 10.57 8.11 16.31
N LEU A 63 11.55 7.39 16.87
CA LEU A 63 11.34 6.01 17.31
C LEU A 63 10.26 5.91 18.40
N SER A 64 10.29 6.83 19.36
CA SER A 64 9.30 6.89 20.44
C SER A 64 7.89 7.14 19.88
N SER A 65 7.77 8.01 18.87
CA SER A 65 6.53 8.28 18.13
C SER A 65 6.04 7.04 17.38
N LEU A 66 6.92 6.32 16.67
CA LEU A 66 6.57 5.08 15.96
C LEU A 66 6.09 3.99 16.92
N LEU A 67 6.81 3.77 18.03
CA LEU A 67 6.44 2.80 19.06
C LEU A 67 5.12 3.17 19.76
N SER A 68 4.84 4.46 19.96
CA SER A 68 3.58 4.90 20.57
C SER A 68 2.35 4.70 19.67
N LYS A 69 2.56 4.61 18.36
CA LYS A 69 1.52 4.52 17.33
C LYS A 69 1.41 3.13 16.71
N GLU A 70 2.30 2.19 17.08
CA GLU A 70 2.18 0.83 16.58
C GLU A 70 0.97 0.14 17.22
N GLU A 71 0.23 -0.61 16.41
CA GLU A 71 -0.97 -1.32 16.83
C GLU A 71 -0.86 -2.78 16.40
N GLN A 72 -1.41 -3.69 17.23
CA GLN A 72 -1.53 -5.10 16.87
C GLN A 72 -2.67 -5.29 15.86
N ASN A 73 -2.51 -6.25 14.95
CA ASN A 73 -3.56 -6.57 14.00
C ASN A 73 -4.60 -7.49 14.63
N LEU A 74 -5.69 -6.90 15.11
CA LEU A 74 -6.79 -7.60 15.80
C LEU A 74 -7.56 -8.59 14.91
N LEU A 75 -7.38 -8.54 13.58
CA LEU A 75 -8.02 -9.49 12.67
C LEU A 75 -7.49 -10.92 12.87
N TYR A 76 -6.27 -11.08 13.39
CA TYR A 76 -5.64 -12.40 13.58
C TYR A 76 -6.52 -13.38 14.37
N ASP A 77 -7.12 -12.95 15.48
CA ASP A 77 -7.98 -13.81 16.32
C ASP A 77 -9.26 -14.24 15.58
N SER A 78 -9.80 -13.35 14.76
CA SER A 78 -10.98 -13.63 13.92
C SER A 78 -10.64 -14.62 12.79
N LEU A 79 -9.42 -14.58 12.24
CA LEU A 79 -8.97 -15.54 11.25
C LEU A 79 -8.82 -16.95 11.82
N GLN A 80 -8.30 -17.06 13.04
CA GLN A 80 -8.09 -18.36 13.69
C GLN A 80 -9.40 -19.11 13.95
N SER A 81 -10.48 -18.36 14.20
CA SER A 81 -11.81 -18.93 14.44
C SER A 81 -12.61 -19.16 13.15
N ASN A 82 -12.26 -18.50 12.04
CA ASN A 82 -13.02 -18.54 10.79
C ASN A 82 -12.14 -18.86 9.57
N GLY A 83 -12.08 -20.15 9.21
CA GLY A 83 -11.30 -20.64 8.07
C GLY A 83 -11.74 -20.06 6.72
N ASN A 84 -13.02 -19.74 6.53
CA ASN A 84 -13.52 -19.13 5.29
C ASN A 84 -12.99 -17.71 5.13
N LEU A 85 -12.99 -16.92 6.21
CA LEU A 85 -12.41 -15.58 6.23
C LEU A 85 -10.90 -15.62 5.96
N ALA A 86 -10.18 -16.58 6.57
CA ALA A 86 -8.75 -16.77 6.32
C ALA A 86 -8.46 -17.12 4.85
N GLY A 87 -9.28 -17.98 4.23
CA GLY A 87 -9.20 -18.29 2.81
C GLY A 87 -9.44 -17.06 1.93
N ALA A 88 -10.53 -16.32 2.18
CA ALA A 88 -10.88 -15.12 1.40
C ALA A 88 -9.81 -14.03 1.51
N ARG A 89 -9.27 -13.79 2.71
CA ARG A 89 -8.14 -12.86 2.90
C ARG A 89 -6.93 -13.31 2.10
N ARG A 90 -6.55 -14.59 2.19
CA ARG A 90 -5.38 -15.12 1.47
C ARG A 90 -5.53 -14.91 -0.04
N GLU A 91 -6.67 -15.27 -0.61
CA GLU A 91 -6.94 -15.06 -2.04
C GLU A 91 -6.86 -13.58 -2.44
N ALA A 92 -7.45 -12.69 -1.63
CA ALA A 92 -7.40 -11.26 -1.86
C ALA A 92 -5.97 -10.70 -1.81
N VAL A 93 -5.19 -11.06 -0.78
CA VAL A 93 -3.80 -10.61 -0.64
C VAL A 93 -2.92 -11.16 -1.76
N GLU A 94 -3.07 -12.44 -2.13
CA GLU A 94 -2.36 -13.03 -3.27
C GLU A 94 -2.65 -12.26 -4.56
N TRP A 95 -3.91 -11.93 -4.83
CA TRP A 95 -4.26 -11.10 -5.98
C TRP A 95 -3.62 -9.71 -5.89
N MET A 96 -3.71 -9.02 -4.75
CA MET A 96 -3.11 -7.70 -4.55
C MET A 96 -1.60 -7.72 -4.79
N LEU A 97 -0.89 -8.75 -4.33
CA LEU A 97 0.55 -8.90 -4.54
C LEU A 97 0.91 -9.13 -6.01
N LYS A 98 0.10 -9.88 -6.76
CA LYS A 98 0.29 -10.02 -8.22
C LYS A 98 0.12 -8.69 -8.93
N VAL A 99 -0.92 -7.93 -8.63
CA VAL A 99 -1.15 -6.60 -9.22
C VAL A 99 -0.04 -5.62 -8.82
N ASN A 100 0.41 -5.65 -7.57
CA ASN A 100 1.53 -4.85 -7.09
C ASN A 100 2.80 -5.15 -7.90
N ALA A 101 3.07 -6.43 -8.18
CA ALA A 101 4.20 -6.85 -9.02
C ALA A 101 4.02 -6.43 -10.49
N HIS A 102 2.82 -6.57 -11.04
CA HIS A 102 2.49 -6.16 -12.42
C HIS A 102 2.79 -4.67 -12.67
N TYR A 103 2.37 -3.80 -11.75
CA TYR A 103 2.63 -2.36 -11.87
C TYR A 103 3.96 -1.90 -11.27
N SER A 104 4.73 -2.81 -10.68
CA SER A 104 5.97 -2.47 -9.96
C SER A 104 5.77 -1.39 -8.89
N PHE A 105 4.63 -1.43 -8.20
CA PHE A 105 4.38 -0.57 -7.05
C PHE A 105 5.37 -0.86 -5.92
N SER A 106 5.59 0.15 -5.08
CA SER A 106 6.46 0.08 -3.91
C SER A 106 6.03 -1.01 -2.93
N ALA A 107 6.96 -1.43 -2.07
CA ALA A 107 6.66 -2.34 -0.97
C ALA A 107 5.66 -1.72 0.01
N LEU A 108 5.73 -0.40 0.19
CA LEU A 108 4.84 0.34 1.08
C LEU A 108 3.39 0.30 0.57
N THR A 109 3.17 0.44 -0.73
CA THR A 109 1.84 0.27 -1.34
C THR A 109 1.24 -1.10 -1.02
N ALA A 110 2.00 -2.18 -1.20
CA ALA A 110 1.52 -3.53 -0.85
C ALA A 110 1.16 -3.65 0.65
N VAL A 111 2.04 -3.16 1.54
CA VAL A 111 1.83 -3.24 2.99
C VAL A 111 0.63 -2.40 3.44
N LEU A 112 0.46 -1.19 2.91
CA LEU A 112 -0.69 -0.33 3.18
C LEU A 112 -1.97 -0.98 2.69
N ALA A 113 -1.97 -1.51 1.46
CA ALA A 113 -3.15 -2.14 0.89
C ALA A 113 -3.61 -3.33 1.75
N VAL A 114 -2.69 -4.20 2.18
CA VAL A 114 -3.01 -5.33 3.08
C VAL A 114 -3.49 -4.83 4.45
N ASN A 115 -2.87 -3.78 5.01
CA ASN A 115 -3.33 -3.18 6.27
C ASN A 115 -4.78 -2.66 6.16
N TYR A 116 -5.12 -2.00 5.04
CA TYR A 116 -6.47 -1.49 4.83
C TYR A 116 -7.48 -2.62 4.71
N LEU A 117 -7.15 -3.66 3.96
CA LEU A 117 -7.99 -4.85 3.81
C LEU A 117 -8.26 -5.51 5.16
N ASP A 118 -7.23 -5.69 5.98
CA ASP A 118 -7.36 -6.33 7.30
C ASP A 118 -8.25 -5.51 8.23
N ARG A 119 -8.05 -4.19 8.29
CA ARG A 119 -8.89 -3.31 9.12
C ARG A 119 -10.34 -3.25 8.62
N PHE A 120 -10.53 -3.33 7.30
CA PHE A 120 -11.85 -3.38 6.69
C PHE A 120 -12.58 -4.68 7.02
N LEU A 121 -11.93 -5.84 6.82
CA LEU A 121 -12.49 -7.17 7.10
C LEU A 121 -12.78 -7.39 8.59
N LEU A 122 -12.05 -6.70 9.49
CA LEU A 122 -12.34 -6.73 10.92
C LEU A 122 -13.68 -6.07 11.25
N THR A 123 -14.04 -5.01 10.52
CA THR A 123 -15.28 -4.24 10.75
C THR A 123 -16.46 -4.84 9.97
N PHE A 124 -16.21 -5.35 8.76
CA PHE A 124 -17.20 -5.94 7.88
C PHE A 124 -16.95 -7.45 7.75
N PRO A 125 -17.59 -8.28 8.59
CA PRO A 125 -17.34 -9.71 8.59
C PRO A 125 -17.67 -10.31 7.22
N PHE A 126 -16.76 -11.16 6.75
CA PHE A 126 -16.87 -11.83 5.46
C PHE A 126 -18.15 -12.64 5.34
N GLN A 127 -18.92 -12.36 4.28
CA GLN A 127 -20.09 -13.13 3.91
C GLN A 127 -19.69 -14.20 2.90
N SER A 128 -19.67 -15.47 3.31
CA SER A 128 -19.26 -16.59 2.44
C SER A 128 -20.11 -16.72 1.17
N GLU A 129 -21.34 -16.22 1.20
CA GLU A 129 -22.25 -16.17 0.05
C GLU A 129 -21.88 -15.09 -0.98
N LYS A 130 -20.98 -14.16 -0.65
CA LYS A 130 -20.59 -13.02 -1.49
C LYS A 130 -19.06 -12.89 -1.62
N PRO A 131 -18.38 -13.86 -2.24
CA PRO A 131 -16.92 -13.84 -2.41
C PRO A 131 -16.44 -12.62 -3.23
N TRP A 132 -17.28 -12.10 -4.15
CA TRP A 132 -17.01 -10.89 -4.92
C TRP A 132 -16.73 -9.66 -4.03
N MET A 133 -17.27 -9.62 -2.82
CA MET A 133 -17.09 -8.50 -1.90
C MET A 133 -15.65 -8.39 -1.39
N SER A 134 -14.99 -9.53 -1.16
CA SER A 134 -13.58 -9.57 -0.75
C SER A 134 -12.68 -9.06 -1.88
N GLN A 135 -12.95 -9.47 -3.13
CA GLN A 135 -12.23 -8.99 -4.31
C GLN A 135 -12.43 -7.48 -4.51
N LEU A 136 -13.67 -6.99 -4.41
CA LEU A 136 -13.97 -5.56 -4.53
C LEU A 136 -13.28 -4.73 -3.44
N ALA A 137 -13.27 -5.23 -2.19
CA ALA A 137 -12.54 -4.60 -1.09
C ALA A 137 -11.03 -4.58 -1.36
N ALA A 138 -10.46 -5.68 -1.88
CA ALA A 138 -9.04 -5.77 -2.25
C ALA A 138 -8.66 -4.75 -3.33
N ILE A 139 -9.46 -4.64 -4.41
CA ILE A 139 -9.27 -3.65 -5.48
C ILE A 139 -9.31 -2.23 -4.91
N ALA A 140 -10.31 -1.92 -4.09
CA ALA A 140 -10.44 -0.60 -3.48
C ALA A 140 -9.29 -0.28 -2.53
N CYS A 141 -8.86 -1.23 -1.70
CA CYS A 141 -7.74 -1.06 -0.77
C CYS A 141 -6.42 -0.83 -1.52
N LEU A 142 -6.17 -1.57 -2.60
CA LEU A 142 -4.98 -1.39 -3.44
C LEU A 142 -5.00 -0.05 -4.17
N SER A 143 -6.14 0.33 -4.74
CA SER A 143 -6.32 1.64 -5.38
C SER A 143 -6.06 2.79 -4.40
N LEU A 144 -6.59 2.71 -3.18
CA LEU A 144 -6.34 3.71 -2.13
C LEU A 144 -4.88 3.74 -1.71
N ALA A 145 -4.22 2.60 -1.54
CA ALA A 145 -2.81 2.54 -1.19
C ALA A 145 -1.94 3.16 -2.29
N ALA A 146 -2.22 2.83 -3.56
CA ALA A 146 -1.53 3.44 -4.69
C ALA A 146 -1.74 4.95 -4.74
N LYS A 147 -2.95 5.46 -4.46
CA LYS A 147 -3.22 6.92 -4.35
C LYS A 147 -2.51 7.61 -3.20
N VAL A 148 -2.16 6.88 -2.14
CA VAL A 148 -1.46 7.42 -0.97
C VAL A 148 0.05 7.49 -1.23
N GLU A 149 0.61 6.49 -1.90
CA GLU A 149 2.06 6.27 -1.96
C GLU A 149 2.67 6.48 -3.36
N GLU A 150 1.95 6.14 -4.42
CA GLU A 150 2.50 6.12 -5.77
C GLU A 150 2.34 7.47 -6.48
N THR A 151 3.36 7.85 -7.25
CA THR A 151 3.33 9.07 -8.06
C THR A 151 2.41 8.96 -9.27
N GLN A 152 2.24 7.74 -9.79
CA GLN A 152 1.39 7.44 -10.94
C GLN A 152 0.48 6.28 -10.59
N VAL A 153 -0.82 6.56 -10.57
CA VAL A 153 -1.85 5.57 -10.27
C VAL A 153 -2.59 5.22 -11.58
N PRO A 154 -2.65 3.94 -11.96
CA PRO A 154 -3.44 3.49 -13.11
C PRO A 154 -4.94 3.81 -12.92
N LEU A 155 -5.69 3.76 -14.02
CA LEU A 155 -7.14 3.90 -13.93
C LEU A 155 -7.75 2.69 -13.21
N LEU A 156 -8.94 2.88 -12.61
CA LEU A 156 -9.62 1.82 -11.84
C LEU A 156 -9.96 0.58 -12.68
N LEU A 157 -10.20 0.75 -13.98
CA LEU A 157 -10.39 -0.37 -14.90
C LEU A 157 -9.09 -1.16 -15.11
N ASP A 158 -7.98 -0.45 -15.25
CA ASP A 158 -6.68 -1.05 -15.51
C ASP A 158 -6.15 -1.79 -14.27
N LEU A 159 -6.50 -1.35 -13.06
CA LEU A 159 -6.11 -2.05 -11.82
C LEU A 159 -6.64 -3.50 -11.70
N GLN A 160 -7.64 -3.89 -12.49
CA GLN A 160 -8.30 -5.19 -12.42
C GLN A 160 -7.62 -6.27 -13.28
N VAL A 161 -6.29 -6.33 -13.23
CA VAL A 161 -5.44 -7.30 -13.95
C VAL A 161 -5.20 -8.59 -13.15
N GLU A 162 -4.32 -9.46 -13.64
CA GLU A 162 -3.84 -10.67 -12.95
C GLU A 162 -4.97 -11.66 -12.59
N GLU A 163 -5.81 -11.98 -13.58
CA GLU A 163 -6.90 -12.96 -13.48
C GLU A 163 -7.93 -12.62 -12.36
N SER A 164 -8.37 -11.36 -12.30
CA SER A 164 -9.46 -10.98 -11.40
C SER A 164 -10.71 -11.84 -11.69
N ARG A 165 -11.22 -12.53 -10.67
CA ARG A 165 -12.42 -13.38 -10.79
C ARG A 165 -13.67 -12.60 -11.16
N TYR A 166 -13.68 -11.30 -10.85
CA TYR A 166 -14.78 -10.39 -11.06
C TYR A 166 -14.27 -9.10 -11.68
N VAL A 167 -15.08 -8.48 -12.52
CA VAL A 167 -14.81 -7.15 -13.07
C VAL A 167 -15.89 -6.21 -12.59
N PHE A 168 -15.49 -5.08 -12.04
CA PHE A 168 -16.37 -4.08 -11.46
C PHE A 168 -16.27 -2.77 -12.24
N GLU A 169 -17.39 -2.07 -12.30
CA GLU A 169 -17.42 -0.71 -12.84
C GLU A 169 -16.64 0.26 -11.94
N PRO A 170 -16.03 1.31 -12.51
CA PRO A 170 -15.29 2.31 -11.73
C PRO A 170 -16.12 2.95 -10.63
N LYS A 171 -17.40 3.24 -10.90
CA LYS A 171 -18.33 3.80 -9.91
C LYS A 171 -18.50 2.88 -8.69
N THR A 172 -18.54 1.56 -8.90
CA THR A 172 -18.67 0.57 -7.83
C THR A 172 -17.39 0.49 -6.99
N ILE A 173 -16.22 0.55 -7.64
CA ILE A 173 -14.93 0.61 -6.95
C ILE A 173 -14.84 1.88 -6.11
N GLN A 174 -15.19 3.05 -6.66
CA GLN A 174 -15.20 4.32 -5.92
C GLN A 174 -16.10 4.30 -4.70
N ARG A 175 -17.31 3.71 -4.80
CA ARG A 175 -18.19 3.53 -3.64
C ARG A 175 -17.54 2.68 -2.55
N MET A 176 -16.86 1.59 -2.95
CA MET A 176 -16.09 0.78 -2.02
C MET A 176 -14.90 1.55 -1.42
N GLU A 177 -14.19 2.37 -2.19
CA GLU A 177 -13.10 3.22 -1.67
C GLU A 177 -13.60 4.15 -0.56
N ILE A 178 -14.73 4.82 -0.78
CA ILE A 178 -15.35 5.69 0.24
C ILE A 178 -15.77 4.89 1.48
N LEU A 179 -16.29 3.68 1.30
CA LEU A 179 -16.64 2.80 2.41
C LEU A 179 -15.40 2.39 3.21
N VAL A 180 -14.31 2.00 2.55
CA VAL A 180 -13.03 1.68 3.19
C VAL A 180 -12.50 2.91 3.93
N LEU A 181 -12.41 4.07 3.28
CA LEU A 181 -11.96 5.32 3.92
C LEU A 181 -12.77 5.66 5.18
N SER A 182 -14.09 5.54 5.10
CA SER A 182 -15.00 5.80 6.22
C SER A 182 -14.78 4.80 7.35
N THR A 183 -14.59 3.51 7.02
CA THR A 183 -14.30 2.43 7.98
C THR A 183 -12.98 2.68 8.71
N LEU A 184 -11.96 3.11 7.97
CA LEU A 184 -10.64 3.40 8.49
C LEU A 184 -10.56 4.78 9.17
N GLN A 185 -11.66 5.55 9.20
CA GLN A 185 -11.71 6.92 9.71
C GLN A 185 -10.65 7.82 9.06
N TRP A 186 -10.36 7.59 7.77
CA TRP A 186 -9.33 8.29 6.99
C TRP A 186 -7.91 8.16 7.55
N LYS A 187 -7.67 7.24 8.50
CA LYS A 187 -6.33 6.94 9.02
C LYS A 187 -5.59 6.03 8.05
N MET A 188 -5.08 6.62 6.98
CA MET A 188 -4.44 5.92 5.86
C MET A 188 -2.95 5.67 6.05
N ASN A 189 -2.28 6.33 7.00
CA ASN A 189 -0.84 6.17 7.21
C ASN A 189 -0.57 5.48 8.56
N PRO A 190 -0.86 4.17 8.70
CA PRO A 190 -0.51 3.41 9.89
C PRO A 190 1.02 3.30 10.01
N VAL A 191 1.51 3.02 11.22
CA VAL A 191 2.90 2.59 11.39
C VAL A 191 3.09 1.22 10.76
N THR A 192 4.09 1.08 9.90
CA THR A 192 4.38 -0.17 9.20
C THR A 192 5.75 -0.72 9.60
N PRO A 193 6.04 -2.02 9.36
CA PRO A 193 7.39 -2.54 9.56
C PRO A 193 8.43 -1.79 8.73
N LEU A 194 8.06 -1.28 7.54
CA LEU A 194 8.93 -0.49 6.67
C LEU A 194 9.37 0.82 7.33
N SER A 195 8.50 1.47 8.12
CA SER A 195 8.84 2.69 8.87
C SER A 195 9.97 2.44 9.89
N PHE A 196 9.96 1.29 10.56
CA PHE A 196 11.04 0.89 11.46
C PHE A 196 12.30 0.45 10.70
N LEU A 197 12.15 -0.24 9.56
CA LEU A 197 13.28 -0.63 8.72
C LEU A 197 14.07 0.57 8.22
N ASP A 198 13.37 1.61 7.72
CA ASP A 198 14.00 2.86 7.29
C ASP A 198 14.76 3.53 8.44
N TYR A 199 14.11 3.67 9.59
CA TYR A 199 14.72 4.22 10.80
C TYR A 199 16.00 3.49 11.19
N ILE A 200 15.96 2.15 11.28
CA ILE A 200 17.12 1.37 11.71
C ILE A 200 18.22 1.41 10.63
N ALA A 201 17.87 1.35 9.35
CA ALA A 201 18.84 1.39 8.25
C ALA A 201 19.64 2.70 8.24
N ARG A 202 18.98 3.85 8.43
CA ARG A 202 19.65 5.16 8.61
C ARG A 202 20.67 5.14 9.76
N ARG A 203 20.36 4.42 10.84
CA ARG A 203 21.22 4.31 12.03
C ARG A 203 22.39 3.36 11.93
N LEU A 204 22.34 2.40 11.00
CA LEU A 204 23.45 1.48 10.77
C LEU A 204 24.63 2.13 10.03
N GLY A 205 24.47 3.34 9.48
CA GLY A 205 25.56 4.06 8.80
C GLY A 205 26.15 3.31 7.61
N LEU A 206 25.34 2.48 6.94
CA LEU A 206 25.75 1.73 5.76
C LEU A 206 26.03 2.69 4.60
N LYS A 207 26.99 2.35 3.74
CA LYS A 207 27.18 3.06 2.47
C LYS A 207 25.91 2.98 1.62
N ASP A 208 25.60 4.05 0.89
CA ASP A 208 24.34 4.21 0.14
C ASP A 208 23.91 2.98 -0.66
N HIS A 209 24.82 2.40 -1.45
CA HIS A 209 24.52 1.21 -2.25
C HIS A 209 24.21 -0.03 -1.38
N LEU A 210 24.94 -0.23 -0.29
CA LEU A 210 24.72 -1.36 0.61
C LEU A 210 23.41 -1.16 1.40
N CYS A 211 23.10 0.07 1.80
CA CYS A 211 21.86 0.42 2.47
C CYS A 211 20.64 0.13 1.57
N TRP A 212 20.69 0.58 0.32
CA TRP A 212 19.62 0.35 -0.65
C TRP A 212 19.39 -1.14 -0.91
N GLU A 213 20.46 -1.89 -1.15
CA GLU A 213 20.38 -3.32 -1.48
C GLU A 213 20.01 -4.17 -0.24
N PHE A 214 20.28 -3.67 0.96
CA PHE A 214 19.80 -4.22 2.23
C PHE A 214 18.29 -3.99 2.40
N LEU A 215 17.82 -2.74 2.30
CA LEU A 215 16.40 -2.38 2.40
C LEU A 215 15.57 -3.12 1.36
N ARG A 216 16.06 -3.22 0.12
CA ARG A 216 15.41 -3.99 -0.95
C ARG A 216 15.23 -5.48 -0.60
N ARG A 217 16.18 -6.09 0.12
CA ARG A 217 16.02 -7.47 0.61
C ARG A 217 15.00 -7.55 1.74
N CYS A 218 15.00 -6.57 2.66
CA CYS A 218 14.01 -6.48 3.72
C CYS A 218 12.60 -6.35 3.14
N ASP A 219 12.38 -5.45 2.18
CA ASP A 219 11.12 -5.25 1.48
C ASP A 219 10.60 -6.53 0.86
N ARG A 220 11.45 -7.22 0.09
CA ARG A 220 11.07 -8.50 -0.55
C ARG A 220 10.70 -9.57 0.47
N THR A 221 11.46 -9.65 1.57
CA THR A 221 11.19 -10.59 2.65
C THR A 221 9.86 -10.26 3.31
N LEU A 222 9.62 -8.99 3.63
CA LEU A 222 8.38 -8.54 4.25
C LEU A 222 7.18 -8.83 3.35
N ILE A 223 7.24 -8.47 2.06
CA ILE A 223 6.18 -8.76 1.07
C ILE A 223 5.90 -10.28 0.98
N SER A 224 6.92 -11.13 1.06
CA SER A 224 6.73 -12.59 1.00
C SER A 224 5.99 -13.14 2.23
N VAL A 225 6.01 -12.39 3.33
CA VAL A 225 5.49 -12.81 4.63
C VAL A 225 4.09 -12.26 4.91
N ILE A 226 3.71 -11.09 4.36
CA ILE A 226 2.41 -10.45 4.66
C ILE A 226 1.18 -11.25 4.17
N SER A 227 1.36 -12.15 3.20
CA SER A 227 0.30 -13.07 2.75
C SER A 227 -0.04 -14.13 3.81
N ASP A 228 0.91 -14.46 4.68
CA ASP A 228 0.74 -15.47 5.71
C ASP A 228 0.15 -14.87 6.98
N SER A 229 -1.06 -15.31 7.32
CA SER A 229 -1.81 -14.80 8.48
C SER A 229 -1.09 -15.04 9.80
N ARG A 230 -0.17 -16.02 9.88
CA ARG A 230 0.61 -16.31 11.10
C ARG A 230 1.48 -15.14 11.55
N PHE A 231 1.84 -14.25 10.63
CA PHE A 231 2.68 -13.10 10.95
C PHE A 231 1.90 -11.86 11.38
N MET A 232 0.57 -11.89 11.29
CA MET A 232 -0.28 -10.77 11.69
C MET A 232 -0.31 -10.55 13.21
N CYS A 233 0.05 -11.56 14.00
CA CYS A 233 0.07 -11.47 15.46
C CYS A 233 1.25 -10.65 16.02
N TYR A 234 2.23 -10.30 15.17
CA TYR A 234 3.40 -9.54 15.58
C TYR A 234 3.22 -8.04 15.35
N LEU A 235 3.83 -7.25 16.23
CA LEU A 235 3.89 -5.80 16.09
C LEU A 235 4.78 -5.39 14.91
N PRO A 236 4.52 -4.24 14.27
CA PRO A 236 5.34 -3.74 13.18
C PRO A 236 6.85 -3.64 13.51
N SER A 237 7.21 -3.19 14.72
CA SER A 237 8.61 -3.13 15.19
C SER A 237 9.28 -4.51 15.26
N VAL A 238 8.54 -5.52 15.74
CA VAL A 238 9.01 -6.91 15.84
C VAL A 238 9.21 -7.50 14.46
N MET A 239 8.26 -7.29 13.55
CA MET A 239 8.35 -7.72 12.16
C MET A 239 9.56 -7.11 11.45
N ALA A 240 9.80 -5.81 11.65
CA ALA A 240 10.96 -5.11 11.10
C ALA A 240 12.26 -5.72 11.61
N THR A 241 12.41 -5.84 12.92
CA THR A 241 13.64 -6.37 13.56
C THR A 241 13.92 -7.82 13.14
N ALA A 242 12.90 -8.68 13.11
CA ALA A 242 13.03 -10.06 12.66
C ALA A 242 13.44 -10.15 11.18
N THR A 243 12.84 -9.30 10.33
CA THR A 243 13.19 -9.20 8.91
C THR A 243 14.65 -8.77 8.72
N MET A 244 15.10 -7.75 9.46
CA MET A 244 16.49 -7.30 9.42
C MET A 244 17.45 -8.41 9.81
N LEU A 245 17.22 -9.07 10.94
CA LEU A 245 18.08 -10.13 11.42
C LEU A 245 18.18 -11.27 10.40
N HIS A 246 17.03 -11.68 9.84
CA HIS A 246 17.00 -12.68 8.78
C HIS A 246 17.82 -12.29 7.55
N VAL A 247 17.71 -11.02 7.10
CA VAL A 247 18.46 -10.53 5.94
C VAL A 247 19.97 -10.44 6.24
N VAL A 248 20.36 -9.98 7.43
CA VAL A 248 21.76 -9.96 7.86
C VAL A 248 22.35 -11.38 7.87
N ASP A 249 21.66 -12.33 8.48
CA ASP A 249 22.06 -13.74 8.53
C ASP A 249 22.18 -14.37 7.13
N CYS A 250 21.39 -13.91 6.16
CA CYS A 250 21.50 -14.35 4.77
C CYS A 250 22.65 -13.67 3.99
N VAL A 251 23.12 -12.50 4.43
CA VAL A 251 24.20 -11.74 3.78
C VAL A 251 25.58 -12.18 4.31
N GLU A 252 25.73 -12.44 5.61
CA GLU A 252 27.00 -12.91 6.21
C GLU A 252 27.64 -14.15 5.56
N PRO A 253 26.91 -15.22 5.19
CA PRO A 253 27.51 -16.38 4.53
C PRO A 253 28.00 -16.07 3.11
N ASN A 254 27.38 -15.12 2.40
CA ASN A 254 27.79 -14.71 1.06
C ASN A 254 29.09 -13.88 1.07
N LEU A 255 29.35 -13.13 2.15
CA LEU A 255 30.62 -12.42 2.34
C LEU A 255 31.77 -13.37 2.70
N ARG A 256 31.51 -14.46 3.44
CA ARG A 256 32.53 -15.48 3.74
C ARG A 256 32.97 -16.27 2.50
N MET A 257 32.08 -16.50 1.52
CA MET A 257 32.47 -17.19 0.29
C MET A 257 33.27 -16.31 -0.69
N ASN A 258 33.03 -15.00 -0.70
CA ASN A 258 33.77 -14.06 -1.56
C ASN A 258 35.12 -13.61 -0.99
N ALA A 259 35.44 -13.94 0.26
CA ALA A 259 36.73 -13.65 0.88
C ALA A 259 37.74 -14.81 0.80
N VAL A 260 37.34 -15.94 0.18
CA VAL A 260 38.16 -17.17 0.05
C VAL A 260 38.46 -17.50 -1.43
N SER A 261 38.11 -16.61 -2.36
CA SER A 261 38.47 -16.68 -3.79
C SER A 261 39.45 -15.58 -4.16
#